data_AF-A0A4Y3QYR8-F1
#
_entry.id   AF-A0A4Y3QYR8-F1
#
_cell.length_a   1.000
_cell.length_b   1.000
_cell.length_c   1.000
_cell.angle_alpha   90.00
_cell.angle_beta   90.00
_cell.angle_gamma   90.00
#
_symmetry.space_group_name_H-M   'P 1'
#
loop_
_entity.id
_entity.type
_entity.pdbx_description
1 polymer ?
#
loop_
_entity_poly.entity_id
_entity_poly.type
_entity_poly.pdbx_seq_one_letter_code
_entity_poly.pdbx_strand_id
1 'polypeptide(L)'
;MSPDQWDTLYEAAGDAAARVSRTWYGTIRADEIAPAIMDTYLASEAAAERMHAALTSDRPTALRALARRAEAIARRVDADRRLGPAAATYQPIDVWCLLESGYLLPTEEQGQQPKAHRDYRNPDSVSLADKADLARGFRRLSAEHQLALGALYRWPDQRRRHARVPWARVTEAVSALTAAMNTNH
;
A
#
# COMPACT_ATOMS: atom_id res chain seq x y z
N MET A 1 -10.17 18.56 -13.27
CA MET A 1 -9.10 19.50 -12.80
C MET A 1 -8.59 20.41 -13.92
N SER A 2 -8.45 21.72 -13.69
CA SER A 2 -7.80 22.65 -14.64
C SER A 2 -6.26 22.61 -14.52
N PRO A 3 -5.50 23.14 -15.52
CA PRO A 3 -4.04 23.19 -15.48
C PRO A 3 -3.49 23.87 -14.22
N ASP A 4 -4.01 25.04 -13.85
CA ASP A 4 -3.58 25.78 -12.65
C ASP A 4 -3.81 24.98 -11.36
N GLN A 5 -4.87 24.16 -11.31
CA GLN A 5 -5.16 23.29 -10.17
C GLN A 5 -4.15 22.15 -10.06
N TRP A 6 -3.72 21.61 -11.20
CA TRP A 6 -2.66 20.60 -11.26
C TRP A 6 -1.31 21.19 -10.86
N ASP A 7 -0.98 22.40 -11.32
CA ASP A 7 0.25 23.09 -10.95
C ASP A 7 0.30 23.37 -9.44
N THR A 8 -0.80 23.86 -8.87
CA THR A 8 -0.93 24.05 -7.41
C THR A 8 -0.68 22.75 -6.63
N LEU A 9 -1.22 21.62 -7.12
CA LEU A 9 -1.02 20.33 -6.49
C LEU A 9 0.43 19.84 -6.65
N TYR A 10 1.03 20.06 -7.83
CA TYR A 10 2.41 19.71 -8.12
C TYR A 10 3.40 20.48 -7.23
N GLU A 11 3.21 21.79 -7.07
CA GLU A 11 3.98 22.62 -6.14
C GLU A 11 3.87 22.11 -4.71
N ALA A 12 2.65 21.83 -4.24
CA ALA A 12 2.43 21.31 -2.89
C ALA A 12 3.06 19.92 -2.68
N ALA A 13 3.05 19.06 -3.71
CA ALA A 13 3.75 17.77 -3.70
C ALA A 13 5.27 17.96 -3.66
N GLY A 14 5.81 18.93 -4.41
CA GLY A 14 7.21 19.34 -4.39
C GLY A 14 7.66 19.81 -3.02
N ASP A 15 6.88 20.66 -2.37
CA ASP A 15 7.15 21.15 -1.01
C ASP A 15 7.17 20.02 0.02
N ALA A 16 6.19 19.10 -0.07
CA ALA A 16 6.13 17.93 0.80
C ALA A 16 7.34 17.01 0.57
N ALA A 17 7.70 16.76 -0.68
CA ALA A 17 8.87 15.97 -1.06
C ALA A 17 10.19 16.60 -0.58
N ALA A 18 10.37 17.92 -0.73
CA ALA A 18 11.55 18.65 -0.27
C ALA A 18 11.65 18.65 1.26
N ARG A 19 10.53 18.74 1.97
CA ARG A 19 10.49 18.62 3.43
C ARG A 19 10.95 17.24 3.89
N VAL A 20 10.43 16.17 3.28
CA VAL A 20 10.79 14.80 3.63
C VAL A 20 12.23 14.49 3.20
N SER A 21 12.66 14.86 1.99
CA SER A 21 14.04 14.64 1.53
C SER A 21 15.09 15.19 2.52
N ARG A 22 14.81 16.33 3.16
CA ARG A 22 15.66 16.89 4.23
C ARG A 22 15.73 16.01 5.49
N THR A 23 14.65 15.35 5.89
CA THR A 23 14.65 14.44 7.05
C THR A 23 15.38 13.13 6.77
N TRP A 24 15.56 12.80 5.49
CA TRP A 24 16.32 11.66 5.01
C TRP A 24 17.78 12.00 4.67
N TYR A 25 18.29 13.17 5.10
CA TYR A 25 19.70 13.59 4.94
C TYR A 25 20.25 13.42 3.51
N GLY A 26 19.39 13.59 2.48
CA GLY A 26 19.79 13.46 1.08
C GLY A 26 19.93 12.02 0.56
N THR A 27 19.67 11.00 1.37
CA THR A 27 19.64 9.59 0.89
C THR A 27 18.42 9.28 0.03
N ILE A 28 17.41 10.15 0.07
CA ILE A 28 16.24 10.14 -0.81
C ILE A 28 16.04 11.55 -1.33
N ARG A 29 16.01 11.71 -2.65
CA ARG A 29 15.88 13.02 -3.28
C ARG A 29 14.40 13.37 -3.50
N ALA A 30 14.10 14.67 -3.47
CA ALA A 30 12.73 15.16 -3.65
C ALA A 30 12.15 14.81 -5.04
N ASP A 31 12.99 14.75 -6.08
CA ASP A 31 12.62 14.37 -7.45
C ASP A 31 12.27 12.88 -7.59
N GLU A 32 12.54 12.06 -6.57
CA GLU A 32 12.07 10.66 -6.49
C GLU A 32 10.70 10.55 -5.83
N ILE A 33 10.34 11.54 -5.01
CA ILE A 33 9.14 11.51 -4.18
C ILE A 33 7.99 12.26 -4.87
N ALA A 34 8.24 13.47 -5.37
CA ALA A 34 7.20 14.33 -5.94
C ALA A 34 6.49 13.68 -7.14
N PRO A 35 7.19 13.08 -8.14
CA PRO A 35 6.52 12.38 -9.23
C PRO A 35 5.66 11.21 -8.75
N ALA A 36 6.13 10.43 -7.76
CA ALA A 36 5.38 9.31 -7.21
C ALA A 36 4.14 9.73 -6.40
N ILE A 37 4.14 10.93 -5.80
CA ILE A 37 2.93 11.55 -5.24
C ILE A 37 1.97 11.86 -6.39
N MET A 38 2.45 12.48 -7.46
CA MET A 38 1.61 12.89 -8.59
C MET A 38 1.03 11.70 -9.35
N ASP A 39 1.76 10.60 -9.51
CA ASP A 39 1.25 9.35 -10.09
C ASP A 39 -0.01 8.84 -9.37
N THR A 40 -0.09 9.06 -8.05
CA THR A 40 -1.28 8.70 -7.27
C THR A 40 -2.50 9.52 -7.71
N TYR A 41 -2.32 10.83 -7.92
CA TYR A 41 -3.39 11.74 -8.26
C TYR A 41 -3.76 11.67 -9.74
N LEU A 42 -2.80 11.41 -10.62
CA LEU A 42 -3.05 11.10 -12.03
C LEU A 42 -3.84 9.80 -12.20
N ALA A 43 -3.66 8.82 -11.30
CA ALA A 43 -4.45 7.60 -11.30
C ALA A 43 -5.89 7.80 -10.78
N SER A 44 -6.20 8.92 -10.13
CA SER A 44 -7.53 9.23 -9.60
C SER A 44 -7.80 10.73 -9.56
N GLU A 45 -8.42 11.24 -10.63
CA GLU A 45 -8.77 12.67 -10.74
C GLU A 45 -9.67 13.13 -9.57
N ALA A 46 -10.62 12.31 -9.12
CA ALA A 46 -11.45 12.63 -7.96
C ALA A 46 -10.64 12.80 -6.66
N ALA A 47 -9.53 12.06 -6.49
CA ALA A 47 -8.64 12.26 -5.36
C ALA A 47 -7.81 13.55 -5.50
N ALA A 48 -7.43 13.90 -6.73
CA ALA A 48 -6.75 15.15 -7.05
C ALA A 48 -7.63 16.35 -6.75
N GLU A 49 -8.91 16.32 -7.15
CA GLU A 49 -9.90 17.37 -6.88
C GLU A 49 -10.13 17.57 -5.40
N ARG A 50 -10.29 16.49 -4.63
CA ARG A 50 -10.42 16.58 -3.16
C ARG A 50 -9.17 17.17 -2.51
N MET A 51 -7.99 16.79 -2.96
CA MET A 51 -6.74 17.34 -2.42
C MET A 51 -6.59 18.81 -2.78
N HIS A 52 -6.91 19.21 -4.01
CA HIS A 52 -6.90 20.62 -4.42
C HIS A 52 -7.90 21.46 -3.62
N ALA A 53 -9.13 20.95 -3.43
CA ALA A 53 -10.13 21.59 -2.57
C ALA A 53 -9.61 21.76 -1.14
N ALA A 54 -8.96 20.72 -0.57
CA ALA A 54 -8.37 20.79 0.76
C ALA A 54 -7.18 21.76 0.85
N LEU A 55 -6.35 21.87 -0.20
CA LEU A 55 -5.26 22.86 -0.27
C LEU A 55 -5.79 24.31 -0.23
N THR A 56 -7.02 24.51 -0.70
CA THR A 56 -7.68 25.82 -0.71
C THR A 56 -8.42 26.11 0.61
N SER A 57 -9.09 25.11 1.19
CA SER A 57 -9.95 25.28 2.38
C SER A 57 -9.27 25.01 3.73
N ASP A 58 -8.34 24.07 3.80
CA ASP A 58 -7.55 23.73 5.01
C ASP A 58 -6.12 23.32 4.60
N ARG A 59 -5.38 24.33 4.12
CA ARG A 59 -4.00 24.16 3.64
C ARG A 59 -3.07 23.46 4.66
N PRO A 60 -3.08 23.78 5.97
CA PRO A 60 -2.22 23.08 6.93
C PRO A 60 -2.49 21.57 7.03
N THR A 61 -3.75 21.15 6.97
CA THR A 61 -4.10 19.72 7.01
C THR A 61 -3.77 19.02 5.71
N ALA A 62 -4.03 19.65 4.56
CA ALA A 62 -3.65 19.12 3.24
C ALA A 62 -2.12 18.92 3.12
N LEU A 63 -1.33 19.90 3.55
CA LEU A 63 0.14 19.79 3.55
C LEU A 63 0.65 18.69 4.49
N ARG A 64 -0.01 18.48 5.66
CA ARG A 64 0.32 17.36 6.56
C ARG A 64 0.00 16.01 5.92
N ALA A 65 -1.11 15.89 5.19
CA ALA A 65 -1.47 14.67 4.47
C ALA A 65 -0.46 14.35 3.36
N LEU A 66 -0.07 15.37 2.56
CA LEU A 66 0.97 15.24 1.53
C LEU A 66 2.32 14.85 2.14
N ALA A 67 2.70 15.43 3.28
CA ALA A 67 3.95 15.05 3.98
C ALA A 67 3.93 13.59 4.47
N ARG A 68 2.81 13.08 4.96
CA ARG A 68 2.67 11.65 5.33
C ARG A 68 2.79 10.74 4.11
N ARG A 69 2.20 11.14 2.98
CA ARG A 69 2.31 10.42 1.71
C ARG A 69 3.77 10.41 1.22
N ALA A 70 4.43 11.56 1.26
CA ALA A 70 5.84 11.73 0.93
C ALA A 70 6.74 10.83 1.79
N GLU A 71 6.49 10.75 3.10
CA GLU A 71 7.22 9.90 4.04
C GLU A 71 7.00 8.39 3.75
N ALA A 72 5.78 7.98 3.39
CA ALA A 72 5.51 6.61 2.98
C ALA A 72 6.26 6.23 1.68
N ILE A 73 6.29 7.15 0.71
CA ILE A 73 7.05 6.97 -0.54
C ILE A 73 8.54 6.92 -0.26
N ALA A 74 9.05 7.81 0.60
CA ALA A 74 10.45 7.82 1.01
C ALA A 74 10.85 6.48 1.66
N ARG A 75 10.06 5.97 2.60
CA ARG A 75 10.28 4.65 3.20
C ARG A 75 10.32 3.53 2.15
N ARG A 76 9.46 3.61 1.13
CA ARG A 76 9.47 2.66 0.00
C ARG A 76 10.78 2.76 -0.79
N VAL A 77 11.21 3.96 -1.16
CA VAL A 77 12.45 4.18 -1.93
C VAL A 77 13.68 3.71 -1.15
N ASP A 78 13.78 4.01 0.15
CA ASP A 78 14.89 3.53 0.99
C ASP A 78 14.85 2.02 1.20
N ALA A 79 13.67 1.42 1.39
CA ALA A 79 13.53 -0.02 1.44
C ALA A 79 13.97 -0.70 0.13
N ASP A 80 13.58 -0.16 -1.02
CA ASP A 80 13.98 -0.67 -2.34
C ASP A 80 15.51 -0.60 -2.53
N ARG A 81 16.15 0.47 -2.02
CA ARG A 81 17.61 0.64 -2.07
C ARG A 81 18.36 -0.29 -1.12
N ARG A 82 17.91 -0.42 0.13
CA ARG A 82 18.60 -1.21 1.17
C ARG A 82 18.51 -2.70 0.95
N LEU A 83 17.37 -3.18 0.46
CA LEU A 83 17.13 -4.61 0.34
C LEU A 83 17.68 -5.18 -0.97
N GLY A 84 17.99 -4.33 -1.96
CA GLY A 84 18.21 -4.76 -3.33
C GLY A 84 17.05 -5.64 -3.84
N PRO A 85 17.18 -6.25 -5.03
CA PRO A 85 16.18 -7.19 -5.53
C PRO A 85 16.04 -8.46 -4.66
N ALA A 86 17.02 -8.75 -3.79
CA ALA A 86 17.23 -10.08 -3.23
C ALA A 86 16.97 -10.22 -1.71
N ALA A 87 16.89 -9.15 -0.91
CA ALA A 87 16.71 -9.24 0.55
C ALA A 87 15.28 -8.91 1.02
N ALA A 88 14.26 -9.29 0.27
CA ALA A 88 12.88 -9.16 0.71
C ALA A 88 12.50 -10.26 1.72
N THR A 89 12.92 -10.14 2.99
CA THR A 89 12.35 -10.97 4.05
C THR A 89 10.96 -10.46 4.41
N TYR A 90 9.94 -11.16 3.91
CA TYR A 90 8.53 -10.88 4.10
C TYR A 90 8.11 -11.03 5.56
N GLN A 91 7.21 -10.15 6.02
CA GLN A 91 6.68 -10.18 7.36
C GLN A 91 5.16 -10.45 7.31
N PRO A 92 4.59 -11.19 8.28
CA PRO A 92 3.15 -11.42 8.35
C PRO A 92 2.28 -10.15 8.32
N ILE A 93 2.84 -9.00 8.71
CA ILE A 93 2.20 -7.67 8.63
C ILE A 93 1.82 -7.25 7.20
N ASP A 94 2.54 -7.76 6.21
CA ASP A 94 2.37 -7.43 4.79
C ASP A 94 1.04 -7.99 4.24
N VAL A 95 0.61 -9.16 4.75
CA VAL A 95 -0.67 -9.81 4.38
C VAL A 95 -1.86 -9.11 5.03
N TRP A 96 -1.68 -8.56 6.23
CA TRP A 96 -2.72 -7.76 6.89
C TRP A 96 -3.04 -6.51 6.10
N CYS A 97 -2.02 -5.79 5.62
CA CYS A 97 -2.20 -4.59 4.82
C CYS A 97 -2.91 -4.88 3.47
N LEU A 98 -2.64 -6.04 2.85
CA LEU A 98 -3.31 -6.47 1.64
C LEU A 98 -4.79 -6.81 1.86
N LEU A 99 -5.13 -7.42 3.00
CA LEU A 99 -6.50 -7.70 3.41
C LEU A 99 -7.27 -6.43 3.76
N GLU A 100 -6.68 -5.56 4.58
CA GLU A 100 -7.28 -4.28 4.99
C GLU A 100 -7.67 -3.45 3.77
N SER A 101 -6.80 -3.47 2.76
CA SER A 101 -6.92 -2.70 1.54
C SER A 101 -7.72 -3.42 0.43
N GLY A 102 -8.16 -4.66 0.65
CA GLY A 102 -8.98 -5.44 -0.29
C GLY A 102 -8.25 -5.91 -1.56
N TYR A 103 -6.91 -5.92 -1.55
CA TYR A 103 -6.09 -6.16 -2.75
C TYR A 103 -5.76 -7.64 -3.02
N LEU A 104 -6.09 -8.56 -2.10
CA LEU A 104 -5.76 -9.98 -2.28
C LEU A 104 -6.47 -10.66 -3.46
N LEU A 105 -7.66 -10.20 -3.82
CA LEU A 105 -8.46 -10.75 -4.94
C LEU A 105 -9.06 -9.64 -5.80
N PRO A 106 -9.47 -9.90 -7.06
CA PRO A 106 -10.21 -8.93 -7.88
C PRO A 106 -11.55 -8.63 -7.21
N THR A 107 -12.13 -7.45 -7.50
CA THR A 107 -13.37 -6.97 -6.85
C THR A 107 -14.50 -8.01 -6.88
N GLU A 108 -14.58 -8.80 -7.96
CA GLU A 108 -15.59 -9.84 -8.22
C GLU A 108 -15.44 -11.07 -7.31
N GLU A 109 -14.24 -11.34 -6.82
CA GLU A 109 -13.91 -12.51 -6.01
C GLU A 109 -13.64 -12.16 -4.54
N GLN A 110 -13.86 -10.89 -4.13
CA GLN A 110 -13.61 -10.46 -2.75
C GLN A 110 -14.39 -11.26 -1.69
N GLY A 111 -15.50 -11.92 -2.07
CA GLY A 111 -16.24 -12.84 -1.20
C GLY A 111 -15.49 -14.14 -0.84
N GLN A 112 -14.39 -14.45 -1.54
CA GLN A 112 -13.54 -15.61 -1.29
C GLN A 112 -12.35 -15.29 -0.37
N GLN A 113 -12.21 -14.03 0.07
CA GLN A 113 -11.17 -13.62 1.00
C GLN A 113 -11.39 -14.24 2.38
N PRO A 114 -10.31 -14.48 3.16
CA PRO A 114 -10.44 -14.81 4.56
C PRO A 114 -11.29 -13.74 5.26
N LYS A 115 -12.37 -14.15 5.91
CA LYS A 115 -13.23 -13.24 6.68
C LYS A 115 -12.43 -12.75 7.88
N ALA A 116 -11.94 -11.52 7.82
CA ALA A 116 -11.32 -10.86 8.97
C ALA A 116 -12.32 -9.92 9.62
N HIS A 117 -12.50 -10.00 10.93
CA HIS A 117 -13.28 -9.04 11.68
C HIS A 117 -12.54 -7.70 11.71
N ARG A 118 -13.28 -6.60 11.50
CA ARG A 118 -12.73 -5.25 11.63
C ARG A 118 -12.53 -4.91 13.11
N ASP A 119 -11.47 -4.17 13.41
CA ASP A 119 -11.25 -3.64 14.75
C ASP A 119 -12.38 -2.64 15.09
N TYR A 120 -13.07 -2.87 16.19
CA TYR A 120 -14.18 -2.01 16.62
C TYR A 120 -13.72 -0.58 16.96
N ARG A 121 -12.44 -0.38 17.32
CA ARG A 121 -11.84 0.94 17.59
C ARG A 121 -11.31 1.61 16.34
N ASN A 122 -11.04 0.85 15.30
CA ASN A 122 -10.57 1.35 14.01
C ASN A 122 -11.17 0.48 12.89
N PRO A 123 -12.36 0.84 12.37
CA PRO A 123 -13.09 0.01 11.41
C PRO A 123 -12.34 -0.21 10.08
N ASP A 124 -11.33 0.60 9.80
CA ASP A 124 -10.45 0.44 8.63
C ASP A 124 -9.34 -0.61 8.87
N SER A 125 -9.14 -1.06 10.11
CA SER A 125 -8.12 -2.03 10.53
C SER A 125 -8.72 -3.41 10.77
N VAL A 126 -7.91 -4.46 10.59
CA VAL A 126 -8.24 -5.83 11.02
C VAL A 126 -8.09 -5.97 12.54
N SER A 127 -8.91 -6.80 13.17
CA SER A 127 -8.87 -7.09 14.60
C SER A 127 -7.52 -7.68 15.04
N LEU A 128 -7.12 -7.46 16.30
CA LEU A 128 -5.88 -8.01 16.86
C LEU A 128 -5.86 -9.55 16.87
N ALA A 129 -7.02 -10.18 17.11
CA ALA A 129 -7.14 -11.65 17.11
C ALA A 129 -6.93 -12.21 15.70
N ASP A 130 -7.60 -11.64 14.70
CA ASP A 130 -7.43 -12.05 13.30
C ASP A 130 -6.02 -11.78 12.78
N LYS A 131 -5.36 -10.71 13.25
CA LYS A 131 -3.94 -10.46 12.93
C LYS A 131 -3.07 -11.65 13.39
N ALA A 132 -3.27 -12.14 14.61
CA ALA A 132 -2.53 -13.31 15.11
C ALA A 132 -2.85 -14.59 14.33
N ASP A 133 -4.12 -14.80 13.96
CA ASP A 133 -4.55 -15.97 13.17
C ASP A 133 -4.05 -15.94 11.74
N LEU A 134 -4.07 -14.77 11.11
CA LEU A 134 -3.46 -14.52 9.81
C LEU A 134 -1.96 -14.77 9.81
N ALA A 135 -1.25 -14.32 10.86
CA ALA A 135 0.19 -14.58 10.96
C ALA A 135 0.50 -16.07 11.14
N ARG A 136 -0.32 -16.79 11.92
CA ARG A 136 -0.20 -18.25 12.05
C ARG A 136 -0.52 -18.97 10.74
N GLY A 137 -1.61 -18.60 10.07
CA GLY A 137 -2.02 -19.15 8.79
C GLY A 137 -0.97 -18.92 7.71
N PHE A 138 -0.44 -17.69 7.61
CA PHE A 138 0.60 -17.33 6.65
C PHE A 138 1.88 -18.15 6.83
N ARG A 139 2.35 -18.31 8.08
CA ARG A 139 3.55 -19.12 8.37
C ARG A 139 3.40 -20.61 8.01
N ARG A 140 2.17 -21.13 7.94
CA ARG A 140 1.88 -22.51 7.54
C ARG A 140 1.85 -22.70 6.01
N LEU A 141 1.80 -21.62 5.24
CA LEU A 141 1.83 -21.69 3.79
C LEU A 141 3.20 -22.17 3.29
N SER A 142 3.22 -22.75 2.09
CA SER A 142 4.47 -23.03 1.37
C SER A 142 5.23 -21.73 1.09
N ALA A 143 6.55 -21.82 0.95
CA ALA A 143 7.39 -20.66 0.60
C ALA A 143 6.93 -20.00 -0.72
N GLU A 144 6.45 -20.79 -1.69
CA GLU A 144 5.91 -20.30 -2.96
C GLU A 144 4.65 -19.45 -2.76
N HIS A 145 3.71 -19.89 -1.92
CA HIS A 145 2.49 -19.14 -1.61
C HIS A 145 2.79 -17.88 -0.79
N GLN A 146 3.74 -17.94 0.14
CA GLN A 146 4.20 -16.77 0.88
C GLN A 146 4.82 -15.71 -0.06
N LEU A 147 5.63 -16.15 -1.02
CA LEU A 147 6.21 -15.29 -2.06
C LEU A 147 5.15 -14.66 -2.96
N ALA A 148 4.15 -15.43 -3.41
CA ALA A 148 3.07 -14.94 -4.25
C ALA A 148 2.25 -13.84 -3.56
N LEU A 149 1.88 -14.04 -2.30
CA LEU A 149 1.18 -13.04 -1.48
C LEU A 149 2.06 -11.83 -1.17
N GLY A 150 3.32 -12.03 -0.81
CA GLY A 150 4.27 -10.95 -0.51
C GLY A 150 4.58 -10.06 -1.73
N ALA A 151 4.60 -10.63 -2.94
CA ALA A 151 4.82 -9.88 -4.17
C ALA A 151 3.68 -8.89 -4.47
N LEU A 152 2.44 -9.22 -4.06
CA LEU A 152 1.28 -8.34 -4.18
C LEU A 152 1.34 -7.16 -3.22
N TYR A 153 1.87 -7.34 -2.01
CA TYR A 153 1.96 -6.28 -1.00
C TYR A 153 2.88 -5.14 -1.48
N ARG A 154 4.02 -5.50 -2.05
CA ARG A 154 5.03 -4.53 -2.46
C ARG A 154 4.60 -3.71 -3.68
N TRP A 155 3.76 -4.29 -4.56
CA TRP A 155 3.38 -3.69 -5.83
C TRP A 155 1.93 -4.05 -6.27
N PRO A 156 0.89 -3.70 -5.50
CA PRO A 156 -0.47 -4.18 -5.75
C PRO A 156 -1.00 -3.76 -7.13
N ASP A 157 -0.76 -2.51 -7.54
CA ASP A 157 -1.24 -2.00 -8.82
C ASP A 157 -0.36 -2.41 -10.01
N GLN A 158 0.96 -2.43 -9.83
CA GLN A 158 1.90 -2.82 -10.89
C GLN A 158 1.86 -4.33 -11.18
N ARG A 159 1.64 -5.19 -10.18
CA ARG A 159 1.53 -6.65 -10.37
C ARG A 159 0.17 -7.08 -10.90
N ARG A 160 -0.89 -6.29 -10.66
CA ARG A 160 -2.19 -6.47 -11.33
C ARG A 160 -2.12 -6.09 -12.81
N ARG A 161 -1.45 -4.99 -13.14
CA ARG A 161 -1.30 -4.50 -14.53
C ARG A 161 -0.28 -5.29 -15.34
N HIS A 162 0.83 -5.67 -14.73
CA HIS A 162 1.81 -6.57 -15.32
C HIS A 162 1.61 -7.96 -14.75
N ALA A 163 0.98 -8.86 -15.52
CA ALA A 163 0.69 -10.27 -15.22
C ALA A 163 1.93 -11.16 -14.93
N ARG A 164 3.03 -10.60 -14.43
CA ARG A 164 4.27 -11.28 -14.02
C ARG A 164 4.10 -12.13 -12.76
N VAL A 165 3.02 -11.96 -12.01
CA VAL A 165 2.61 -12.91 -10.96
C VAL A 165 1.41 -13.67 -11.53
N PRO A 166 1.50 -15.00 -11.70
CA PRO A 166 0.37 -15.78 -12.19
C PRO A 166 -0.80 -15.64 -11.23
N TRP A 167 -1.91 -15.06 -11.67
CA TRP A 167 -3.06 -14.79 -10.80
C TRP A 167 -3.62 -16.08 -10.18
N ALA A 168 -3.58 -17.20 -10.91
CA ALA A 168 -3.91 -18.52 -10.40
C ALA A 168 -3.12 -18.89 -9.13
N ARG A 169 -1.82 -18.56 -9.07
CA ARG A 169 -0.97 -18.83 -7.89
C ARG A 169 -1.31 -17.93 -6.70
N VAL A 170 -1.79 -16.72 -6.97
CA VAL A 170 -2.31 -15.82 -5.92
C VAL A 170 -3.61 -16.38 -5.37
N THR A 171 -4.55 -16.75 -6.24
CA THR A 171 -5.84 -17.33 -5.84
C THR A 171 -5.61 -18.60 -5.01
N GLU A 172 -4.73 -19.50 -5.46
CA GLU A 172 -4.31 -20.70 -4.71
C GLU A 172 -3.73 -20.34 -3.33
N ALA A 173 -2.84 -19.35 -3.26
CA ALA A 173 -2.23 -18.91 -2.01
C ALA A 173 -3.27 -18.30 -1.04
N VAL A 174 -4.24 -17.55 -1.55
CA VAL A 174 -5.36 -17.00 -0.77
C VAL A 174 -6.27 -18.12 -0.28
N SER A 175 -6.63 -19.09 -1.12
CA SER A 175 -7.43 -20.25 -0.70
C SER A 175 -6.73 -21.08 0.37
N ALA A 176 -5.42 -21.30 0.23
CA ALA A 176 -4.61 -21.99 1.22
C ALA A 176 -4.55 -21.21 2.55
N LEU A 177 -4.45 -19.88 2.50
CA LEU A 177 -4.48 -19.03 3.69
C LEU A 177 -5.83 -19.10 4.40
N THR A 178 -6.93 -19.02 3.65
CA THR A 178 -8.30 -19.14 4.17
C THR A 178 -8.51 -20.50 4.85
N ALA A 179 -8.06 -21.60 4.23
CA ALA A 179 -8.14 -22.92 4.83
C ALA A 179 -7.29 -23.05 6.12
N ALA A 180 -6.09 -22.46 6.13
CA ALA A 180 -5.20 -22.46 7.30
C ALA A 180 -5.72 -21.62 8.48
N MET A 181 -6.54 -20.61 8.21
CA MET A 181 -7.22 -19.81 9.24
C MET A 181 -8.44 -20.55 9.81
N ASN A 182 -9.25 -21.17 8.96
CA ASN A 182 -10.46 -21.90 9.37
C ASN A 182 -10.17 -23.15 10.20
N THR A 183 -8.95 -23.68 10.16
CA THR A 183 -8.51 -24.82 10.99
C THR A 183 -8.07 -24.45 12.41
N ASN A 184 -8.07 -23.15 12.76
CA ASN A 184 -7.77 -22.69 14.14
C ASN A 184 -9.04 -22.38 14.97
N HIS A 185 -10.23 -22.56 14.41
CA HIS A 185 -11.52 -22.51 15.09
C HIS A 185 -12.08 -23.93 15.27
#